data_AF-A0A970BVQ9-F1
#
_entry.id   AF-A0A970BVQ9-F1
#
_cell.length_a   1.000
_cell.length_b   1.000
_cell.length_c   1.000
_cell.angle_alpha   90.00
_cell.angle_beta   90.00
_cell.angle_gamma   90.00
#
_symmetry.space_group_name_H-M   'P 1'
#
loop_
_entity.id
_entity.type
_entity.pdbx_description
1 polymer ?
#
loop_
_entity_poly.entity_id
_entity_poly.type
_entity_poly.pdbx_seq_one_letter_code
_entity_poly.pdbx_strand_id
1 'polypeptide(L)'
;MDGRERLLTALANGKPDRLPVQVHNWMAYYLDNYLGGCDALAAYERFGMDKVLYVGPRPEYSPADLARWQAERRTVGHTPEGDTLWVERIATPEGDLVGRGARNAMTEWQTECLIKTPHDFALFERYAPAPIRLDPAPVIEAQRRVGAEGIVRGWAAGYGQGSPWQDLC
;
A
#
# COMPACT_ATOMS: atom_id res chain seq x y z
N MET A 1 -19.60 -22.12 10.31
CA MET A 1 -19.34 -20.68 10.25
C MET A 1 -18.99 -20.35 8.83
N ASP A 2 -19.50 -19.25 8.28
CA ASP A 2 -18.97 -18.74 7.01
C ASP A 2 -17.55 -18.17 7.21
N GLY A 3 -16.90 -17.78 6.11
CA GLY A 3 -15.52 -17.28 6.18
C GLY A 3 -15.40 -15.98 6.98
N ARG A 4 -16.40 -15.11 6.89
CA ARG A 4 -16.43 -13.84 7.63
C ARG A 4 -16.59 -14.08 9.13
N GLU A 5 -17.56 -14.88 9.54
CA GLU A 5 -17.79 -15.29 10.93
C GLU A 5 -16.54 -15.92 11.53
N ARG A 6 -15.88 -16.82 10.78
CA ARG A 6 -14.64 -17.48 11.21
C ARG A 6 -13.54 -16.47 11.50
N LEU A 7 -13.26 -15.56 10.56
CA LEU A 7 -12.22 -14.54 10.71
C LEU A 7 -12.53 -13.56 11.84
N LEU A 8 -13.78 -13.08 11.92
CA LEU A 8 -14.20 -12.15 12.98
C LEU A 8 -14.19 -12.81 14.37
N THR A 9 -14.54 -14.09 14.47
CA THR A 9 -14.44 -14.85 15.73
C THR A 9 -12.98 -14.94 16.18
N ALA A 10 -12.06 -15.24 15.27
CA ALA A 10 -10.64 -15.30 15.59
C ALA A 10 -10.10 -13.93 16.03
N LEU A 11 -10.46 -12.85 15.34
CA LEU A 11 -10.06 -11.48 15.71
C LEU A 11 -10.62 -11.04 17.07
N ALA A 12 -11.78 -11.55 17.47
CA ALA A 12 -12.38 -11.32 18.78
C ALA A 12 -11.80 -12.22 19.89
N ASN A 13 -10.68 -12.92 19.64
CA ASN A 13 -10.08 -13.92 20.54
C ASN A 13 -11.04 -15.06 20.93
N GLY A 14 -12.02 -15.37 20.08
CA GLY A 14 -12.92 -16.49 20.24
C GLY A 14 -12.35 -17.80 19.69
N LYS A 15 -13.18 -18.85 19.71
CA LYS A 15 -12.85 -20.17 19.13
C LYS A 15 -13.61 -20.38 17.81
N PRO A 16 -13.00 -20.11 16.65
CA PRO A 16 -13.62 -20.43 15.35
C PRO A 16 -13.75 -21.95 15.15
N ASP A 17 -14.50 -22.37 14.13
CA ASP A 17 -14.67 -23.75 13.72
C ASP A 17 -13.37 -24.42 13.22
N ARG A 18 -12.42 -23.63 12.67
CA ARG A 18 -11.03 -24.02 12.40
C ARG A 18 -10.10 -22.81 12.47
N LEU A 19 -8.78 -23.06 12.51
CA LEU A 19 -7.78 -22.01 12.37
C LEU A 19 -7.96 -21.30 11.00
N PRO A 20 -8.21 -19.98 10.96
CA PRO A 20 -8.28 -19.24 9.70
C PRO A 20 -6.88 -19.11 9.08
N VAL A 21 -6.79 -19.16 7.76
CA VAL A 21 -5.53 -19.09 7.00
C VAL A 21 -5.66 -18.07 5.87
N GLN A 22 -4.73 -17.12 5.81
CA GLN A 22 -4.61 -16.13 4.73
C GLN A 22 -3.15 -15.75 4.51
N VAL A 23 -2.85 -15.15 3.35
CA VAL A 23 -1.55 -14.53 3.04
C VAL A 23 -1.62 -13.01 3.17
N HIS A 24 -0.49 -12.37 3.45
CA HIS A 24 -0.39 -10.91 3.58
C HIS A 24 -0.49 -10.21 2.22
N ASN A 25 -1.71 -10.15 1.70
CA ASN A 25 -2.08 -9.74 0.35
C ASN A 25 -1.53 -10.67 -0.75
N TRP A 26 -2.29 -10.84 -1.83
CA TRP A 26 -1.81 -11.54 -3.01
C TRP A 26 -1.03 -10.56 -3.89
N MET A 27 0.25 -10.85 -4.11
CA MET A 27 1.10 -10.05 -4.98
C MET A 27 0.71 -10.25 -6.45
N ALA A 28 0.49 -9.17 -7.20
CA ALA A 28 0.13 -9.21 -8.61
C ALA A 28 1.11 -10.08 -9.43
N TYR A 29 2.42 -9.92 -9.19
CA TYR A 29 3.44 -10.77 -9.81
C TYR A 29 3.17 -12.27 -9.62
N TYR A 30 2.79 -12.69 -8.41
CA TYR A 30 2.54 -14.10 -8.13
C TYR A 30 1.27 -14.60 -8.83
N LEU A 31 0.21 -13.80 -8.79
CA LEU A 31 -1.05 -14.08 -9.48
C LEU A 31 -0.82 -14.27 -10.99
N ASP A 32 -0.11 -13.33 -11.61
CA ASP A 32 0.13 -13.30 -13.06
C ASP A 32 1.06 -14.43 -13.52
N ASN A 33 2.16 -14.67 -12.80
CA ASN A 33 3.21 -15.59 -13.25
C ASN A 33 3.00 -17.05 -12.81
N TYR A 34 2.27 -17.30 -11.72
CA TYR A 34 2.11 -18.64 -11.16
C TYR A 34 0.65 -19.11 -11.06
N LEU A 35 -0.33 -18.20 -11.04
CA LEU A 35 -1.75 -18.55 -10.96
C LEU A 35 -2.55 -18.18 -12.22
N GLY A 36 -1.85 -17.83 -13.31
CA GLY A 36 -2.47 -17.55 -14.61
C GLY A 36 -3.28 -16.26 -14.65
N GLY A 37 -2.88 -15.25 -13.87
CA GLY A 37 -3.54 -13.94 -13.83
C GLY A 37 -4.91 -13.94 -13.14
N CYS A 38 -5.19 -14.94 -12.29
CA CYS A 38 -6.45 -14.95 -11.54
C CYS A 38 -6.45 -13.84 -10.48
N ASP A 39 -7.64 -13.40 -10.07
CA ASP A 39 -7.73 -12.43 -8.98
C ASP A 39 -7.48 -13.06 -7.60
N ALA A 40 -7.38 -12.20 -6.58
CA ALA A 40 -7.14 -12.61 -5.19
C ALA A 40 -8.22 -13.57 -4.64
N LEU A 41 -9.49 -13.37 -5.01
CA LEU A 41 -10.59 -14.22 -4.52
C LEU A 41 -10.50 -15.61 -5.13
N ALA A 42 -10.26 -15.70 -6.44
CA ALA A 42 -10.03 -16.95 -7.14
C ALA A 42 -8.78 -17.67 -6.61
N ALA A 43 -7.72 -16.94 -6.24
CA ALA A 43 -6.55 -17.52 -5.61
C ALA A 43 -6.88 -18.14 -4.25
N TYR A 44 -7.63 -17.44 -3.39
CA TYR A 44 -8.09 -17.99 -2.11
C TYR A 44 -8.96 -19.24 -2.29
N GLU A 45 -9.87 -19.24 -3.27
CA GLU A 45 -10.70 -20.41 -3.61
C GLU A 45 -9.84 -21.60 -4.03
N ARG A 46 -8.89 -21.39 -4.94
CA ARG A 46 -7.98 -22.42 -5.43
C ARG A 46 -7.24 -23.14 -4.31
N PHE A 47 -6.87 -22.42 -3.25
CA PHE A 47 -6.12 -22.97 -2.12
C PHE A 47 -6.98 -23.34 -0.90
N GLY A 48 -8.30 -23.13 -0.95
CA GLY A 48 -9.20 -23.38 0.19
C GLY A 48 -8.89 -22.51 1.42
N MET A 49 -8.38 -21.30 1.20
CA MET A 49 -7.99 -20.34 2.23
C MET A 49 -9.12 -19.35 2.56
N ASP A 50 -8.99 -18.63 3.67
CA ASP A 50 -9.99 -17.65 4.11
C ASP A 50 -9.77 -16.30 3.41
N LYS A 51 -10.83 -15.79 2.77
CA LYS A 51 -10.76 -14.63 1.88
C LYS A 51 -10.52 -13.35 2.65
N VAL A 52 -9.43 -12.65 2.32
CA VAL A 52 -9.13 -11.32 2.86
C VAL A 52 -8.72 -10.40 1.71
N LEU A 53 -9.51 -9.36 1.42
CA LEU A 53 -9.13 -8.35 0.45
C LEU A 53 -8.39 -7.19 1.14
N TYR A 54 -7.24 -6.82 0.60
CA TYR A 54 -6.44 -5.68 1.07
C TYR A 54 -6.83 -4.45 0.28
N VAL A 55 -7.76 -3.66 0.82
CA VAL A 55 -8.29 -2.46 0.15
C VAL A 55 -8.47 -1.36 1.18
N GLY A 56 -7.72 -0.27 1.00
CA GLY A 56 -7.86 0.95 1.80
C GLY A 56 -8.87 1.95 1.19
N PRO A 57 -9.29 2.96 1.96
CA PRO A 57 -10.05 4.08 1.42
C PRO A 57 -9.16 4.89 0.47
N ARG A 58 -9.78 5.69 -0.40
CA ARG A 58 -9.03 6.61 -1.28
C ARG A 58 -8.79 7.92 -0.53
N PRO A 59 -7.53 8.33 -0.30
CA PRO A 59 -7.26 9.64 0.29
C PRO A 59 -7.55 10.75 -0.71
N GLU A 60 -8.10 11.85 -0.19
CA GLU A 60 -8.29 13.09 -0.93
C GLU A 60 -7.51 14.20 -0.24
N TYR A 61 -6.81 14.99 -1.04
CA TYR A 61 -5.91 16.04 -0.57
C TYR A 61 -6.42 17.41 -1.00
N SER A 62 -6.10 18.44 -0.22
CA SER A 62 -6.38 19.82 -0.59
C SER A 62 -5.61 20.19 -1.87
N PRO A 63 -6.24 20.82 -2.87
CA PRO A 63 -5.54 21.35 -4.04
C PRO A 63 -4.40 22.32 -3.67
N ALA A 64 -4.56 23.09 -2.59
CA ALA A 64 -3.54 24.02 -2.11
C ALA A 64 -2.32 23.31 -1.51
N ASP A 65 -2.50 22.14 -0.88
CA ASP A 65 -1.40 21.34 -0.36
C ASP A 65 -0.69 20.63 -1.50
N LEU A 66 -1.44 20.06 -2.44
CA LEU A 66 -0.88 19.47 -3.65
C LEU A 66 -0.05 20.51 -4.42
N ALA A 67 -0.53 21.74 -4.59
CA ALA A 67 0.21 22.81 -5.26
C ALA A 67 1.57 23.14 -4.61
N ARG A 68 1.73 22.85 -3.31
CA ARG A 68 2.97 23.04 -2.53
C ARG A 68 3.79 21.77 -2.37
N TRP A 69 3.35 20.66 -2.95
CA TRP A 69 3.99 19.35 -2.92
C TRP A 69 3.94 18.71 -4.32
N GLN A 70 4.86 19.13 -5.19
CA GLN A 70 4.89 18.67 -6.58
C GLN A 70 5.95 17.59 -6.76
N ALA A 71 5.51 16.33 -6.74
CA ALA A 71 6.38 15.17 -6.91
C ALA A 71 6.54 14.81 -8.39
N GLU A 72 7.79 14.75 -8.86
CA GLU A 72 8.18 14.27 -10.18
C GLU A 72 9.13 13.09 -10.01
N ARG A 73 8.82 11.97 -10.67
CA ARG A 73 9.68 10.78 -10.68
C ARG A 73 10.14 10.49 -12.09
N ARG A 74 11.44 10.26 -12.26
CA ARG A 74 12.06 9.88 -13.53
C ARG A 74 12.90 8.62 -13.40
N THR A 75 12.83 7.78 -14.42
CA THR A 75 13.78 6.67 -14.59
C THR A 75 15.14 7.23 -14.95
N VAL A 76 16.20 6.75 -14.29
CA VAL A 76 17.58 7.21 -14.50
C VAL A 76 18.51 6.13 -15.02
N GLY A 77 18.06 4.88 -15.08
CA GLY A 77 18.82 3.78 -15.65
C GLY A 77 18.33 2.42 -15.19
N HIS A 78 19.16 1.41 -15.42
CA HIS A 78 18.92 0.04 -15.01
C HIS A 78 20.17 -0.55 -14.34
N THR A 79 20.00 -1.44 -13.37
CA THR A 79 21.09 -2.26 -12.82
C THR A 79 21.47 -3.37 -13.81
N PRO A 80 22.67 -4.00 -13.67
CA PRO A 80 23.02 -5.19 -14.46
C PRO A 80 22.02 -6.34 -14.34
N GLU A 81 21.33 -6.45 -13.21
CA GLU A 81 20.29 -7.43 -12.93
C GLU A 81 18.93 -7.07 -13.59
N GLY A 82 18.81 -5.88 -14.17
CA GLY A 82 17.63 -5.41 -14.88
C GLY A 82 16.65 -4.59 -14.04
N ASP A 83 16.97 -4.26 -12.78
CA ASP A 83 16.12 -3.41 -11.95
C ASP A 83 16.09 -1.99 -12.52
N THR A 84 14.92 -1.36 -12.53
CA THR A 84 14.77 0.04 -13.00
C THR A 84 15.11 0.99 -11.86
N LEU A 85 16.11 1.85 -12.07
CA LEU A 85 16.51 2.89 -11.14
C LEU A 85 15.71 4.17 -11.37
N TRP A 86 15.28 4.83 -10.30
CA TRP A 86 14.54 6.08 -10.37
C TRP A 86 15.06 7.13 -9.38
N VAL A 87 14.81 8.39 -9.73
CA VAL A 87 14.97 9.56 -8.86
C VAL A 87 13.63 10.26 -8.75
N GLU A 88 13.23 10.59 -7.54
CA GLU A 88 12.06 11.40 -7.25
C GLU A 88 12.51 12.76 -6.70
N ARG A 89 11.97 13.84 -7.26
CA ARG A 89 12.14 15.19 -6.75
C ARG A 89 10.76 15.71 -6.34
N ILE A 90 10.66 16.24 -5.13
CA ILE A 90 9.46 16.87 -4.62
C ILE A 90 9.76 18.35 -4.43
N ALA A 91 9.15 19.19 -5.26
CA ALA A 91 9.28 20.64 -5.14
C ALA A 91 8.33 21.17 -4.07
N THR A 92 8.87 21.96 -3.14
CA THR A 92 8.11 22.74 -2.15
C THR A 92 8.43 24.23 -2.30
N PRO A 93 7.66 25.14 -1.68
CA PRO A 93 7.94 26.58 -1.74
C PRO A 93 9.30 27.00 -1.18
N GLU A 94 9.88 26.22 -0.26
CA GLU A 94 11.12 26.58 0.46
C GLU A 94 12.31 25.70 0.10
N GLY A 95 12.16 24.79 -0.85
CA GLY A 95 13.24 23.89 -1.28
C GLY A 95 12.73 22.57 -1.83
N ASP A 96 13.66 21.72 -2.23
CA ASP A 96 13.34 20.42 -2.83
C ASP A 96 13.74 19.28 -1.90
N LEU A 97 12.91 18.24 -1.89
CA LEU A 97 13.31 16.92 -1.39
C LEU A 97 13.66 16.04 -2.58
N VAL A 98 14.69 15.19 -2.42
CA VAL A 98 15.11 14.26 -3.47
C VAL A 98 15.30 12.88 -2.88
N GLY A 99 14.63 11.87 -3.43
CA GLY A 99 14.78 10.46 -3.05
C GLY A 99 15.20 9.63 -4.25
N ARG A 100 15.70 8.42 -3.99
CA ARG A 100 16.00 7.45 -5.04
C ARG A 100 15.52 6.06 -4.65
N GLY A 101 15.28 5.27 -5.66
CA GLY A 101 15.03 3.85 -5.46
C GLY A 101 15.19 3.04 -6.72
N ALA A 102 14.84 1.78 -6.57
CA ALA A 102 14.85 0.80 -7.63
C ALA A 102 13.56 0.00 -7.59
N ARG A 103 13.13 -0.50 -8.74
CA ARG A 103 11.97 -1.38 -8.86
C ARG A 103 12.23 -2.51 -9.82
N ASN A 104 11.60 -3.65 -9.57
CA ASN A 104 11.52 -4.76 -10.49
C ASN A 104 10.08 -5.25 -10.62
N ALA A 105 9.89 -6.40 -11.27
CA ALA A 105 8.57 -6.96 -11.50
C ALA A 105 7.84 -7.37 -10.21
N MET A 106 8.57 -7.57 -9.11
CA MET A 106 8.02 -8.04 -7.84
C MET A 106 7.71 -6.88 -6.88
N THR A 107 8.63 -5.92 -6.75
CA THR A 107 8.55 -4.86 -5.74
C THR A 107 9.39 -3.62 -6.10
N GLU A 108 9.21 -2.56 -5.33
CA GLU A 108 10.03 -1.33 -5.32
C GLU A 108 10.66 -1.14 -3.93
N TRP A 109 11.82 -0.49 -3.87
CA TRP A 109 12.52 -0.13 -2.63
C TRP A 109 13.29 1.18 -2.77
N GLN A 110 13.55 1.85 -1.64
CA GLN A 110 14.40 3.04 -1.59
C GLN A 110 15.88 2.64 -1.60
N THR A 111 16.69 3.41 -2.33
CA THR A 111 18.16 3.31 -2.33
C THR A 111 18.81 4.57 -1.74
N GLU A 112 18.06 5.67 -1.65
CA GLU A 112 18.45 6.90 -0.98
C GLU A 112 17.20 7.53 -0.35
N CYS A 113 17.21 7.72 0.97
CA CYS A 113 16.09 8.28 1.72
C CYS A 113 15.74 9.70 1.24
N LEU A 114 14.45 10.03 1.26
CA LEU A 114 13.98 11.38 0.97
C LEU A 114 14.54 12.41 1.97
N ILE A 115 14.46 12.09 3.27
CA ILE A 115 14.89 12.95 4.38
C ILE A 115 16.30 12.57 4.79
N LYS A 116 17.27 13.46 4.55
CA LYS A 116 18.70 13.25 4.87
C LYS A 116 19.19 14.23 5.93
N THR A 117 18.53 15.38 6.04
CA THR A 117 18.92 16.47 6.95
C THR A 117 17.75 16.96 7.79
N PRO A 118 18.00 17.68 8.91
CA PRO A 118 16.95 18.36 9.65
C PRO A 118 16.16 19.38 8.81
N HIS A 119 16.80 19.99 7.80
CA HIS A 119 16.13 20.90 6.88
C HIS A 119 15.12 20.14 6.01
N ASP A 120 15.50 18.98 5.48
CA ASP A 120 14.60 18.12 4.70
C ASP A 120 13.38 17.72 5.53
N PHE A 121 13.59 17.39 6.82
CA PHE A 121 12.50 17.08 7.73
C PHE A 121 11.58 18.28 7.96
N ALA A 122 12.12 19.49 8.13
CA ALA A 122 11.32 20.70 8.27
C ALA A 122 10.48 20.99 7.01
N LEU A 123 11.00 20.73 5.82
CA LEU A 123 10.23 20.83 4.57
C LEU A 123 9.13 19.78 4.53
N PHE A 124 9.44 18.53 4.87
CA PHE A 124 8.47 17.44 4.93
C PHE A 124 7.34 17.75 5.92
N GLU A 125 7.66 18.10 7.17
CA GLU A 125 6.68 18.42 8.21
C GLU A 125 5.76 19.59 7.80
N ARG A 126 6.32 20.60 7.12
CA ARG A 126 5.57 21.78 6.70
C ARG A 126 4.66 21.56 5.49
N TYR A 127 5.08 20.71 4.54
CA TYR A 127 4.45 20.64 3.21
C TYR A 127 3.90 19.26 2.84
N ALA A 128 4.28 18.18 3.50
CA ALA A 128 3.77 16.85 3.17
C ALA A 128 2.24 16.85 3.32
N PRO A 129 1.50 16.50 2.26
CA PRO A 129 0.06 16.66 2.26
C PRO A 129 -0.58 15.64 3.19
N ALA A 130 -1.37 16.11 4.13
CA ALA A 130 -2.28 15.28 4.92
C ALA A 130 -3.63 15.16 4.18
N PRO A 131 -4.27 13.98 4.17
CA PRO A 131 -5.58 13.85 3.54
C PRO A 131 -6.62 14.67 4.30
N ILE A 132 -7.44 15.42 3.56
CA ILE A 132 -8.59 16.15 4.11
C ILE A 132 -9.83 15.26 4.23
N ARG A 133 -9.87 14.16 3.47
CA ARG A 133 -10.95 13.17 3.49
C ARG A 133 -10.42 11.80 3.07
N LEU A 134 -11.03 10.75 3.61
CA LEU A 134 -10.84 9.36 3.16
C LEU A 134 -12.16 8.89 2.55
N ASP A 135 -12.21 8.72 1.23
CA ASP A 135 -13.38 8.17 0.52
C ASP A 135 -13.46 6.66 0.76
N PRO A 136 -14.52 6.16 1.44
CA PRO A 136 -14.67 4.76 1.78
C PRO A 136 -15.20 3.90 0.62
N ALA A 137 -15.57 4.49 -0.52
CA ALA A 137 -16.21 3.77 -1.62
C ALA A 137 -15.45 2.51 -2.08
N PRO A 138 -14.10 2.51 -2.22
CA PRO A 138 -13.35 1.30 -2.59
C PRO A 138 -13.48 0.18 -1.54
N VAL A 139 -13.51 0.52 -0.26
CA VAL A 139 -13.64 -0.44 0.85
C VAL A 139 -15.02 -1.05 0.86
N ILE A 140 -16.06 -0.22 0.70
CA ILE A 140 -17.46 -0.67 0.64
C ILE A 140 -17.66 -1.62 -0.54
N GLU A 141 -17.08 -1.31 -1.70
CA GLU A 141 -17.15 -2.17 -2.87
C GLU A 141 -16.41 -3.49 -2.65
N ALA A 142 -15.21 -3.46 -2.06
CA ALA A 142 -14.49 -4.67 -1.69
C ALA A 142 -15.27 -5.54 -0.68
N GLN A 143 -15.97 -4.93 0.27
CA GLN A 143 -16.83 -5.63 1.23
C GLN A 143 -18.02 -6.30 0.53
N ARG A 144 -18.62 -5.63 -0.47
CA ARG A 144 -19.68 -6.23 -1.30
C ARG A 144 -19.17 -7.42 -2.09
N ARG A 145 -17.98 -7.31 -2.68
CA ARG A 145 -17.34 -8.38 -3.47
C ARG A 145 -17.01 -9.62 -2.64
N VAL A 146 -16.47 -9.45 -1.42
CA VAL A 146 -16.11 -10.59 -0.56
C VAL A 146 -17.31 -11.21 0.15
N GLY A 147 -18.36 -10.42 0.42
CA GLY A 147 -19.61 -10.90 1.00
C GLY A 147 -19.43 -11.57 2.36
N ALA A 148 -20.13 -12.70 2.55
CA ALA A 148 -20.07 -13.51 3.78
C ALA A 148 -18.84 -14.43 3.83
N GLU A 149 -18.06 -14.52 2.75
CA GLU A 149 -16.97 -15.50 2.65
C GLU A 149 -15.64 -14.98 3.20
N GLY A 150 -15.59 -13.72 3.64
CA GLY A 150 -14.36 -13.11 4.11
C GLY A 150 -14.50 -11.71 4.67
N ILE A 151 -13.36 -11.03 4.83
CA ILE A 151 -13.28 -9.65 5.32
C ILE A 151 -12.46 -8.78 4.38
N VAL A 152 -12.57 -7.46 4.57
CA VAL A 152 -11.65 -6.49 3.98
C VAL A 152 -10.72 -5.97 5.06
N ARG A 153 -9.42 -6.09 4.82
CA ARG A 153 -8.38 -5.47 5.64
C ARG A 153 -7.94 -4.19 4.97
N GLY A 154 -8.33 -3.06 5.55
CA GLY A 154 -7.91 -1.75 5.09
C GLY A 154 -6.60 -1.29 5.72
N TRP A 155 -6.09 -0.18 5.20
CA TRP A 155 -5.04 0.64 5.78
C TRP A 155 -5.57 2.07 5.94
N ALA A 156 -5.03 2.85 6.87
CA ALA A 156 -5.33 4.29 6.97
C ALA A 156 -4.55 5.07 5.90
N ALA A 157 -4.45 6.39 6.01
CA ALA A 157 -3.47 7.13 5.22
C ALA A 157 -2.14 7.22 5.98
N GLY A 158 -1.04 7.09 5.25
CA GLY A 158 0.33 7.29 5.73
C GLY A 158 1.21 7.70 4.54
N TYR A 159 2.38 8.28 4.80
CA TYR A 159 3.27 8.68 3.73
C TYR A 159 3.92 7.47 3.02
N GLY A 160 4.34 6.47 3.80
CA GLY A 160 4.89 5.22 3.28
C GLY A 160 4.06 4.01 3.72
N GLN A 161 4.72 2.97 4.22
CA GLN A 161 4.07 1.69 4.54
C GLN A 161 3.18 1.74 5.81
N GLY A 162 3.15 2.87 6.52
CA GLY A 162 2.21 3.05 7.60
C GLY A 162 2.73 2.71 8.99
N SER A 163 3.97 3.04 9.28
CA SER A 163 4.45 3.07 10.66
C SER A 163 5.59 4.08 10.75
N PRO A 164 5.82 4.71 11.92
CA PRO A 164 6.87 5.73 12.06
C PRO A 164 8.27 5.23 11.68
N TRP A 165 8.49 3.90 11.70
CA TRP A 165 9.75 3.27 11.33
C TRP A 165 9.83 2.85 9.85
N GLN A 166 8.74 2.94 9.10
CA GLN A 166 8.66 2.45 7.70
C GLN A 166 8.22 3.53 6.72
N ASP A 167 7.69 4.66 7.19
CA ASP A 167 7.25 5.75 6.32
C ASP A 167 8.41 6.49 5.64
N LEU A 168 9.62 6.44 6.22
CA LEU A 168 10.79 7.19 5.76
C LEU A 168 12.03 6.30 5.51
N CYS A 169 11.82 4.98 5.44
CA CYS A 169 12.86 3.99 5.19
C CYS A 169 12.82 3.44 3.76
#